data_AF-A0A0C3QEU9-F1
#
_entry.id   AF-A0A0C3QEU9-F1
#
_cell.length_a   1.000
_cell.length_b   1.000
_cell.length_c   1.000
_cell.angle_alpha   90.00
_cell.angle_beta   90.00
_cell.angle_gamma   90.00
#
_symmetry.space_group_name_H-M   'P 1'
#
loop_
_entity.id
_entity.type
_entity.pdbx_description
1 polymer ?
#
loop_
_entity_poly.entity_id
_entity_poly.type
_entity_poly.pdbx_seq_one_letter_code
_entity_poly.pdbx_strand_id
1 'polypeptide(L)' 'MPKHYCDYCDVYLTHDSAAVRKAHNSGRNHLQNVRDYYASLGHDKAQNIIDEITRAYE' A
#
# COMPACT_ATOMS: atom_id res chain seq x y z
N MET A 1 24.62 3.76 5.08
CA MET A 1 23.60 3.03 4.28
C MET A 1 22.31 3.81 4.37
N PRO A 2 21.69 4.18 3.25
CA PRO A 2 20.38 4.83 3.27
C PRO A 2 19.38 3.89 3.96
N LYS A 3 18.58 4.40 4.89
CA LYS A 3 17.49 3.62 5.49
C LYS A 3 16.27 3.76 4.59
N HIS A 4 15.62 2.64 4.25
CA HIS A 4 14.37 2.67 3.49
C HIS A 4 13.24 3.15 4.38
N TYR A 5 12.53 4.18 3.95
CA TYR A 5 11.33 4.68 4.61
C TYR A 5 10.09 4.11 3.92
N CYS A 6 9.07 3.74 4.69
CA CYS A 6 7.77 3.32 4.16
C CYS A 6 6.71 4.37 4.49
N ASP A 7 6.19 5.04 3.45
CA ASP A 7 5.18 6.10 3.60
C ASP A 7 3.86 5.59 4.18
N TYR A 8 3.44 4.37 3.84
CA TYR A 8 2.20 3.77 4.38
C TYR A 8 2.30 3.44 5.87
N CYS A 9 3.50 3.20 6.38
CA CYS A 9 3.72 2.78 7.76
C CYS A 9 4.30 3.89 8.64
N ASP A 10 4.76 5.00 8.05
CA ASP A 10 5.53 6.07 8.71
C ASP A 10 6.70 5.53 9.55
N VAL A 11 7.46 4.60 8.98
CA VAL A 11 8.63 4.00 9.66
C VAL A 11 9.84 3.88 8.75
N TYR A 12 11.01 4.03 9.37
CA TYR A 12 12.28 3.62 8.77
C TYR A 12 12.57 2.16 9.06
N LEU A 13 12.92 1.40 8.02
CA LEU A 13 13.41 0.04 8.15
C LEU A 13 14.81 0.05 8.78
N THR A 14 15.06 -0.89 9.68
CA THR A 14 16.34 -1.03 10.39
C THR A 14 17.49 -1.35 9.44
N HIS A 15 17.21 -2.11 8.38
CA HIS A 15 18.16 -2.46 7.32
C HIS A 15 17.50 -2.32 5.95
N ASP A 16 18.20 -1.66 5.02
CA ASP A 16 17.76 -1.55 3.62
C ASP A 16 18.28 -2.73 2.79
N SER A 17 17.73 -3.92 3.04
CA SER A 17 17.98 -5.10 2.23
C SER A 17 16.72 -5.55 1.50
N ALA A 18 16.89 -6.18 0.33
CA ALA A 18 15.75 -6.68 -0.45
C ALA A 18 14.88 -7.67 0.35
N ALA A 19 15.49 -8.50 1.19
CA ALA A 19 14.78 -9.45 2.04
C ALA A 19 13.94 -8.73 3.11
N VAL A 20 14.50 -7.70 3.77
CA VAL A 20 13.78 -6.93 4.80
C VAL A 20 12.63 -6.13 4.18
N ARG A 21 12.83 -5.50 3.02
CA ARG A 21 11.75 -4.83 2.28
C ARG A 21 10.64 -5.80 1.89
N LYS A 22 10.99 -6.97 1.37
CA LYS A 22 10.01 -8.01 1.01
C LYS A 22 9.19 -8.45 2.23
N ALA A 23 9.86 -8.74 3.35
CA ALA A 23 9.19 -9.13 4.59
C ALA A 23 8.25 -8.03 5.10
N HIS A 24 8.71 -6.77 5.10
CA HIS A 24 7.91 -5.61 5.48
C HIS A 24 6.65 -5.48 4.60
N ASN A 25 6.81 -5.50 3.27
CA ASN A 25 5.72 -5.34 2.32
C ASN A 25 4.68 -6.46 2.41
N SER A 26 5.10 -7.68 2.77
CA SER A 26 4.19 -8.81 3.03
C SER A 26 3.61 -8.83 4.45
N GLY A 27 4.02 -7.90 5.32
CA GLY A 27 3.61 -7.84 6.71
C GLY A 27 2.16 -7.39 6.87
N ARG A 28 1.46 -7.99 7.84
CA ARG A 28 0.03 -7.71 8.11
C ARG A 28 -0.25 -6.21 8.31
N ASN A 29 0.59 -5.52 9.07
CA ASN A 29 0.41 -4.09 9.36
C ASN A 29 0.56 -3.24 8.09
N HIS A 30 1.57 -3.52 7.27
CA HIS A 30 1.76 -2.81 6.01
C HIS A 30 0.55 -3.00 5.09
N LEU A 31 0.07 -4.24 4.92
CA LEU A 31 -1.10 -4.52 4.10
C LEU A 31 -2.36 -3.83 4.61
N GLN A 32 -2.55 -3.75 5.93
CA GLN A 32 -3.69 -3.04 6.53
C GLN A 32 -3.59 -1.53 6.27
N ASN A 33 -2.44 -0.91 6.53
CA ASN A 33 -2.25 0.51 6.31
C ASN A 33 -2.42 0.91 4.84
N VAL A 34 -1.95 0.08 3.90
CA VAL A 34 -2.17 0.27 2.46
C VAL A 34 -3.67 0.25 2.15
N ARG A 35 -4.41 -0.72 2.69
CA ARG A 35 -5.87 -0.80 2.51
C ARG A 35 -6.57 0.42 3.09
N ASP A 36 -6.22 0.82 4.30
CA ASP A 36 -6.82 1.97 4.99
C ASP A 36 -6.54 3.28 4.25
N TYR A 37 -5.31 3.43 3.73
CA TYR A 37 -4.95 4.56 2.87
C TYR A 37 -5.87 4.66 1.64
N TYR A 38 -6.04 3.55 0.91
CA TYR A 38 -6.91 3.54 -0.28
C TYR A 38 -8.41 3.59 0.05
N ALA A 39 -8.84 3.11 1.22
CA ALA A 39 -10.22 3.25 1.68
C ALA A 39 -10.53 4.68 2.15
N SER A 40 -9.56 5.38 2.73
CA SER A 40 -9.70 6.78 3.16
C SER A 40 -9.66 7.77 1.99
N LEU A 41 -9.11 7.37 0.84
CA LEU A 41 -9.24 8.09 -0.41
C LEU A 41 -10.72 8.06 -0.82
N GLY A 42 -11.39 9.22 -0.80
CA GLY A 42 -12.85 9.37 -0.87
C GLY A 42 -13.55 8.32 -1.74
N HIS A 43 -14.47 7.58 -1.11
CA HIS A 43 -15.17 6.42 -1.68
C HIS A 43 -15.71 6.65 -3.10
N ASP A 44 -16.17 7.87 -3.40
CA ASP A 44 -16.71 8.23 -4.71
C ASP A 44 -15.68 8.02 -5.83
N LYS A 45 -14.41 8.35 -5.60
CA LYS A 45 -13.36 8.20 -6.63
C LYS A 45 -12.93 6.74 -6.79
N ALA A 46 -12.83 6.00 -5.69
CA ALA A 46 -12.46 4.60 -5.71
C ALA A 46 -13.54 3.74 -6.39
N GLN A 47 -14.81 3.99 -6.08
CA GLN A 47 -15.93 3.27 -6.70
C GLN A 47 -16.03 3.58 -8.20
N ASN A 48 -15.87 4.85 -8.61
CA ASN A 48 -15.83 5.20 -10.04
C ASN A 48 -14.74 4.46 -10.83
N ILE A 49 -13.55 4.28 -10.24
CA ILE A 49 -12.44 3.54 -10.90
C ILE A 49 -12.76 2.04 -10.98
N ILE A 50 -13.34 1.46 -9.92
CA ILE A 50 -13.77 0.06 -9.91
C ILE A 50 -14.84 -0.16 -10.99
N ASP A 51 -15.84 0.70 -11.06
CA ASP A 51 -16.94 0.60 -12.02
C ASP A 51 -16.44 0.76 -13.47
N GLU A 52 -15.47 1.64 -13.72
CA GLU A 52 -14.83 1.80 -15.04
C GLU A 52 -14.08 0.54 -15.48
N ILE A 53 -13.31 -0.07 -14.57
CA ILE A 53 -12.59 -1.31 -14.86
C ILE A 53 -13.58 -2.45 -15.10
N THR A 54 -14.59 -2.63 -14.24
CA THR A 54 -15.59 -3.69 -14.40
C THR A 54 -16.30 -3.58 -15.75
N ARG A 55 -16.72 -2.37 -16.16
CA ARG A 55 -17.39 -2.16 -17.46
C ARG A 55 -16.48 -2.43 -18.66
N ALA A 56 -15.16 -2.30 -18.51
CA ALA A 56 -14.22 -2.56 -19.60
C ALA A 56 -13.94 -4.07 -19.81
N TYR A 57 -14.31 -4.92 -18.85
CA TYR A 57 -14.13 -6.37 -18.88
C TYR A 57 -15.45 -7.15 -19.03
N GLU A 58 -16.59 -6.45 -19.16
CA GLU A 58 -17.87 -6.98 -19.67
C GLU A 58 -17.98 -6.81 -21.19
#